data_AF-A0A7W4IKI0-F1
#
_entry.id   AF-A0A7W4IKI0-F1
#
_cell.length_a   1.000
_cell.length_b   1.000
_cell.length_c   1.000
_cell.angle_alpha   90.00
_cell.angle_beta   90.00
_cell.angle_gamma   90.00
#
_symmetry.space_group_name_H-M   'P 1'
#
loop_
_entity.id
_entity.type
_entity.pdbx_description
1 polymer ?
#
loop_
_entity_poly.entity_id
_entity_poly.type
_entity_poly.pdbx_seq_one_letter_code
_entity_poly.pdbx_strand_id
1 'polypeptide(L)'
;MSLRVWMELNRGELLRAWSGRRLNWTALCAWFREVGLTNGRGEAPTVRCAKMVWYRVGKFLEAREAQEKARAEAAEAAAADRVQRLAAAREADAALRGRMEQVNRAAASKRRQAAEEEPYRREAGERLRARQEANGLIPETGTTTRQPTPAAEHARANDQATLVTLDLPYYPPPYVSARAYLPHDPSLPPVKEGDICKATGARWEIGGDLPGYPSKRNYEYEKDWLRDVGRLLRAKHPTNLTMTREEKYVMQTAKSRIPNLY
;
A
#
# COMPACT_ATOMS: atom_id res chain seq x y z
N MET A 1 -23.59 -20.90 -39.20
CA MET A 1 -22.39 -20.12 -38.79
C MET A 1 -22.47 -18.74 -39.43
N SER A 2 -22.09 -17.66 -38.74
CA SER A 2 -22.17 -16.31 -39.33
C SER A 2 -21.00 -16.01 -40.26
N LEU A 3 -21.24 -15.23 -41.31
CA LEU A 3 -20.20 -14.79 -42.25
C LEU A 3 -19.03 -14.09 -41.54
N ARG A 4 -19.34 -13.28 -40.53
CA ARG A 4 -18.34 -12.52 -39.77
C ARG A 4 -17.36 -13.45 -39.05
N VAL A 5 -17.88 -14.41 -38.29
CA VAL A 5 -17.05 -15.36 -37.52
C VAL A 5 -16.19 -16.20 -38.44
N TRP A 6 -16.76 -16.67 -39.56
CA TRP A 6 -15.98 -17.41 -40.55
C TRP A 6 -14.84 -16.57 -41.15
N MET A 7 -15.13 -15.31 -41.50
CA MET A 7 -14.11 -14.40 -42.03
C MET A 7 -13.02 -14.07 -40.99
N GLU A 8 -13.36 -13.94 -39.70
CA GLU A 8 -12.38 -13.73 -38.63
C GLU A 8 -11.39 -14.91 -38.53
N LEU A 9 -11.89 -16.15 -38.66
CA LEU A 9 -11.07 -17.36 -38.58
C LEU A 9 -10.20 -17.60 -39.82
N ASN A 10 -10.72 -17.27 -41.02
CA ASN A 10 -10.11 -17.68 -42.28
C ASN A 10 -9.38 -16.55 -43.03
N ARG A 11 -9.51 -15.28 -42.59
CA ARG A 11 -8.91 -14.13 -43.30
C ARG A 11 -7.39 -14.26 -43.45
N GLY A 12 -6.68 -14.68 -42.40
CA GLY A 12 -5.22 -14.79 -42.44
C GLY A 12 -4.76 -15.80 -43.51
N GLU A 13 -5.36 -16.99 -43.49
CA GLU A 13 -5.07 -18.05 -44.47
C GLU A 13 -5.46 -17.64 -45.89
N LEU A 14 -6.61 -16.97 -46.07
CA LEU A 14 -7.01 -16.44 -47.38
C LEU A 14 -6.02 -15.39 -47.90
N LEU A 15 -5.54 -14.48 -47.05
CA LEU A 15 -4.55 -13.47 -47.45
C LEU A 15 -3.20 -14.12 -47.79
N ARG A 16 -2.78 -15.14 -47.05
CA ARG A 16 -1.55 -15.91 -47.31
C ARG A 16 -1.64 -16.68 -48.63
N ALA A 17 -2.73 -17.43 -48.83
CA ALA A 17 -2.90 -18.27 -50.02
C ALA A 17 -3.06 -17.45 -51.31
N TRP A 18 -3.59 -16.23 -51.22
CA TRP A 18 -3.88 -15.41 -52.39
C TRP A 18 -2.75 -14.45 -52.76
N SER A 19 -1.71 -14.29 -51.92
CA SER A 19 -0.46 -13.58 -52.21
C SER A 19 -0.61 -12.26 -52.99
N GLY A 20 -1.60 -11.43 -52.62
CA GLY A 20 -1.86 -10.13 -53.24
C GLY A 20 -2.80 -10.12 -54.47
N ARG A 21 -3.32 -11.27 -54.90
CA ARG A 21 -4.33 -11.34 -55.98
C ARG A 21 -5.70 -10.84 -55.50
N ARG A 22 -6.50 -10.30 -56.43
CA ARG A 22 -7.85 -9.80 -56.13
C ARG A 22 -8.82 -10.96 -55.84
N LEU A 23 -9.58 -10.83 -54.75
CA LEU A 23 -10.65 -11.75 -54.38
C LEU A 23 -11.79 -11.75 -55.41
N ASN A 24 -12.15 -12.93 -55.95
CA ASN A 24 -13.36 -13.10 -56.75
C ASN A 24 -14.57 -13.21 -55.81
N TRP A 25 -15.14 -12.06 -55.46
CA TRP A 25 -16.25 -11.96 -54.51
C TRP A 25 -17.52 -12.66 -54.98
N THR A 26 -17.74 -12.76 -56.29
CA THR A 26 -18.95 -13.40 -56.83
C THR A 26 -18.90 -14.90 -56.60
N ALA A 27 -17.78 -15.55 -56.94
CA ALA A 27 -17.56 -16.97 -56.68
C ALA A 27 -17.55 -17.27 -55.17
N LEU A 28 -16.94 -16.39 -54.38
CA LEU A 28 -16.88 -16.56 -52.93
C LEU A 28 -18.27 -16.45 -52.27
N CYS A 29 -19.14 -15.55 -52.75
CA CYS A 29 -20.52 -15.45 -52.24
C CYS A 29 -21.40 -16.63 -52.68
N ALA A 30 -21.15 -17.21 -53.87
CA ALA A 30 -21.81 -18.45 -54.28
C ALA A 30 -21.43 -19.59 -53.33
N TRP A 31 -20.14 -19.77 -53.07
CA TRP A 31 -19.65 -20.75 -52.11
C TRP A 31 -20.20 -20.51 -50.70
N PHE A 32 -20.24 -19.25 -50.21
CA PHE A 32 -20.83 -18.92 -48.91
C PHE A 32 -22.29 -19.38 -48.79
N ARG A 33 -23.05 -19.32 -49.87
CA ARG A 33 -24.43 -19.82 -49.91
C ARG A 33 -24.47 -21.34 -49.82
N GLU A 34 -23.60 -22.03 -50.56
CA GLU A 34 -23.51 -23.50 -50.55
C GLU A 34 -23.18 -24.03 -49.15
N VAL A 35 -22.26 -23.38 -48.43
CA VAL A 35 -21.89 -23.77 -47.06
C VAL A 35 -22.82 -23.22 -45.96
N GLY A 36 -23.91 -22.53 -46.34
CA GLY A 36 -24.90 -22.02 -45.40
C GLY A 36 -24.41 -20.89 -44.49
N LEU A 37 -23.42 -20.10 -44.94
CA LEU A 37 -23.00 -18.89 -44.23
C LEU A 37 -24.00 -17.77 -44.46
N THR A 38 -24.42 -17.12 -43.39
CA THR A 38 -25.45 -16.08 -43.43
C THR A 38 -24.94 -14.74 -42.90
N ASN A 39 -25.61 -13.66 -43.32
CA ASN A 39 -25.38 -12.31 -42.79
C ASN A 39 -26.02 -12.15 -41.39
N GLY A 40 -25.89 -10.97 -40.79
CA GLY A 40 -26.46 -10.67 -39.46
C GLY A 40 -28.00 -10.69 -39.41
N ARG A 41 -28.68 -10.80 -40.56
CA ARG A 41 -30.14 -10.94 -40.70
C ARG A 41 -30.56 -12.37 -41.04
N GLY A 42 -29.62 -13.32 -41.12
CA GLY A 42 -29.90 -14.71 -41.49
C GLY A 42 -30.03 -14.96 -43.00
N GLU A 43 -29.77 -13.96 -43.84
CA GLU A 43 -29.89 -14.08 -45.30
C GLU A 43 -28.56 -14.48 -45.94
N ALA A 44 -28.63 -15.01 -47.17
CA ALA A 44 -27.44 -15.30 -47.97
C ALA A 44 -26.65 -14.00 -48.27
N PRO A 45 -25.32 -13.99 -48.10
CA PRO A 45 -24.53 -12.78 -48.22
C PRO A 45 -24.40 -12.30 -49.67
N THR A 46 -24.63 -11.01 -49.87
CA THR A 46 -24.35 -10.31 -51.13
C THR A 46 -22.88 -9.89 -51.22
N VAL A 47 -22.38 -9.64 -52.43
CA VAL A 47 -21.00 -9.16 -52.65
C VAL A 47 -20.70 -7.89 -51.85
N ARG A 48 -21.63 -6.93 -51.81
CA ARG A 48 -21.47 -5.70 -51.02
C ARG A 48 -21.36 -6.01 -49.53
N CYS A 49 -22.22 -6.90 -49.02
CA CYS A 49 -22.19 -7.33 -47.62
C CYS A 49 -20.84 -7.99 -47.28
N ALA A 50 -20.41 -8.96 -48.09
CA ALA A 50 -19.15 -9.68 -47.89
C ALA A 50 -17.94 -8.75 -47.88
N LYS A 51 -17.85 -7.79 -48.81
CA LYS A 51 -16.77 -6.79 -48.84
C LYS A 51 -16.75 -5.91 -47.58
N MET A 52 -17.91 -5.45 -47.11
CA MET A 52 -17.99 -4.63 -45.90
C MET A 52 -17.58 -5.43 -44.65
N VAL A 53 -18.07 -6.65 -44.52
CA VAL A 53 -17.71 -7.54 -43.39
C VAL A 53 -16.21 -7.84 -43.44
N TRP A 54 -15.67 -8.14 -44.62
CA TRP A 54 -14.23 -8.35 -44.81
C TRP A 54 -13.39 -7.15 -44.34
N TYR A 55 -13.75 -5.93 -44.74
CA TYR A 55 -13.03 -4.74 -44.32
C TYR A 55 -13.11 -4.52 -42.80
N ARG A 56 -14.32 -4.66 -42.22
CA ARG A 56 -14.54 -4.50 -40.77
C ARG A 56 -13.77 -5.53 -39.95
N VAL A 57 -13.77 -6.79 -40.38
CA VAL A 57 -12.99 -7.86 -39.76
C VAL A 57 -11.50 -7.56 -39.84
N GLY A 58 -11.01 -7.08 -40.99
CA GLY A 58 -9.62 -6.65 -41.12
C GLY A 58 -9.23 -5.60 -40.10
N LYS A 59 -10.02 -4.51 -40.00
CA LYS A 59 -9.78 -3.45 -39.02
C LYS A 59 -9.86 -3.93 -37.57
N PHE A 60 -10.80 -4.83 -37.29
CA PHE A 60 -10.95 -5.42 -35.95
C PHE A 60 -9.74 -6.27 -35.56
N LEU A 61 -9.23 -7.10 -36.46
CA LEU A 61 -8.05 -7.93 -36.21
C LEU A 61 -6.77 -7.08 -36.08
N GLU A 62 -6.60 -6.06 -36.93
CA GLU A 62 -5.48 -5.10 -36.80
C GLU A 62 -5.50 -4.40 -35.43
N ALA A 63 -6.67 -3.93 -34.98
CA ALA A 63 -6.81 -3.28 -33.69
C ALA A 63 -6.53 -4.24 -32.52
N ARG A 64 -6.95 -5.50 -32.65
CA ARG A 64 -6.69 -6.53 -31.65
C ARG A 64 -5.20 -6.86 -31.56
N GLU A 65 -4.52 -7.04 -32.69
CA GLU A 65 -3.08 -7.28 -32.74
C GLU A 65 -2.30 -6.10 -32.16
N ALA A 66 -2.69 -4.86 -32.50
CA ALA A 66 -2.09 -3.67 -31.91
C ALA A 66 -2.29 -3.61 -30.39
N GLN A 67 -3.46 -4.01 -29.88
CA GLN A 67 -3.72 -4.08 -28.44
C GLN A 67 -2.90 -5.18 -27.76
N GLU A 68 -2.78 -6.36 -28.37
CA GLU A 68 -1.96 -7.45 -27.85
C GLU A 68 -0.48 -7.05 -27.81
N LYS A 69 0.03 -6.39 -28.86
CA LYS A 69 1.39 -5.84 -28.90
C LYS A 69 1.62 -4.80 -27.81
N ALA A 70 0.71 -3.83 -27.66
CA ALA A 70 0.82 -2.80 -26.63
C ALA A 70 0.79 -3.40 -25.20
N ARG A 71 0.01 -4.47 -24.98
CA ARG A 71 0.00 -5.20 -23.71
C ARG A 71 1.31 -5.94 -23.46
N ALA A 72 1.90 -6.55 -24.49
CA ALA A 72 3.19 -7.21 -24.39
C ALA A 72 4.30 -6.20 -24.02
N GLU A 73 4.36 -5.07 -24.72
CA GLU A 73 5.32 -3.99 -24.44
C GLU A 73 5.16 -3.43 -23.01
N ALA A 74 3.92 -3.23 -22.57
CA ALA A 74 3.64 -2.78 -21.20
C ALA A 74 4.03 -3.83 -20.15
N ALA A 75 3.82 -5.12 -20.43
CA ALA A 75 4.21 -6.21 -19.54
C ALA A 75 5.73 -6.31 -19.41
N GLU A 76 6.48 -6.16 -20.51
CA GLU A 76 7.94 -6.13 -20.50
C GLU A 76 8.47 -4.95 -19.69
N ALA A 77 7.91 -3.75 -19.88
CA ALA A 77 8.28 -2.57 -19.11
C ALA A 77 8.02 -2.74 -17.61
N ALA A 78 6.87 -3.32 -17.23
CA ALA A 78 6.54 -3.60 -15.84
C ALA A 78 7.47 -4.66 -15.22
N ALA A 79 7.84 -5.68 -15.99
CA ALA A 79 8.81 -6.68 -15.55
C ALA A 79 10.19 -6.06 -15.29
N ALA A 80 10.65 -5.19 -16.19
CA ALA A 80 11.92 -4.48 -16.04
C ALA A 80 11.93 -3.58 -14.79
N ASP A 81 10.88 -2.79 -14.57
CA ASP A 81 10.74 -1.95 -13.36
C ASP A 81 10.74 -2.79 -12.08
N ARG A 82 10.07 -3.95 -12.07
CA ARG A 82 10.09 -4.86 -10.92
C ARG A 82 11.50 -5.37 -10.61
N VAL A 83 12.27 -5.74 -11.63
CA VAL A 83 13.66 -6.19 -11.45
C VAL A 83 14.52 -5.06 -10.87
N GLN A 84 14.38 -3.83 -11.39
CA GLN A 84 15.11 -2.67 -10.88
C GLN A 84 14.76 -2.36 -9.42
N ARG A 85 13.47 -2.40 -9.04
CA ARG A 85 13.05 -2.18 -7.65
C ARG A 85 13.58 -3.24 -6.70
N LEU A 86 13.60 -4.51 -7.14
CA LEU A 86 14.17 -5.59 -6.33
C LEU A 86 15.68 -5.43 -6.16
N ALA A 87 16.40 -4.99 -7.19
CA ALA A 87 17.82 -4.68 -7.08
C ALA A 87 18.06 -3.52 -6.09
N ALA A 88 17.34 -2.41 -6.24
CA ALA A 88 17.44 -1.26 -5.33
C ALA A 88 17.09 -1.62 -3.88
N ALA A 89 16.07 -2.47 -3.66
CA ALA A 89 15.71 -2.94 -2.32
C ALA A 89 16.83 -3.78 -1.69
N ARG A 90 17.48 -4.65 -2.46
CA ARG A 90 18.62 -5.45 -1.98
C ARG A 90 19.82 -4.58 -1.61
N GLU A 91 20.10 -3.55 -2.40
CA GLU A 91 21.16 -2.58 -2.10
C GLU A 91 20.85 -1.78 -0.83
N ALA A 92 19.60 -1.33 -0.66
CA ALA A 92 19.16 -0.62 0.55
C ALA A 92 19.28 -1.49 1.81
N ASP A 93 18.90 -2.77 1.72
CA ASP A 93 19.04 -3.74 2.82
C ASP A 93 20.50 -4.00 3.17
N ALA A 94 21.37 -4.15 2.16
CA ALA A 94 22.81 -4.30 2.38
C ALA A 94 23.41 -3.07 3.07
N ALA A 95 23.02 -1.86 2.64
CA ALA A 95 23.45 -0.61 3.25
C ALA A 95 22.94 -0.45 4.69
N LEU A 96 21.72 -0.90 5.00
CA LEU A 96 21.18 -0.89 6.36
C LEU A 96 21.96 -1.85 7.27
N ARG A 97 22.22 -3.08 6.81
CA ARG A 97 23.02 -4.07 7.55
C ARG A 97 24.43 -3.55 7.83
N GLY A 98 25.09 -2.97 6.83
CA GLY A 98 26.41 -2.36 6.99
C GLY A 98 26.42 -1.26 8.06
N ARG A 99 25.39 -0.40 8.09
CA ARG A 99 25.25 0.64 9.14
C ARG A 99 25.03 0.05 10.53
N MET A 100 24.17 -0.98 10.66
CA MET A 100 23.94 -1.65 11.94
C MET A 100 25.22 -2.31 12.47
N GLU A 101 26.00 -2.98 11.61
CA GLU A 101 27.28 -3.56 12.01
C GLU A 101 28.29 -2.52 12.47
N GLN A 102 28.36 -1.36 11.81
CA GLN A 102 29.23 -0.26 12.23
C GLN A 102 28.82 0.28 13.61
N VAL A 103 27.52 0.48 13.85
CA VAL A 103 27.01 0.91 15.15
C VAL A 103 27.32 -0.12 16.23
N ASN A 104 27.11 -1.41 15.95
CA ASN A 104 27.40 -2.50 16.88
C ASN A 104 28.91 -2.56 17.20
N ARG A 105 29.77 -2.41 16.20
CA ARG A 105 31.23 -2.34 16.41
C ARG A 105 31.64 -1.13 17.25
N ALA A 106 31.07 0.05 16.97
CA ALA A 106 31.33 1.25 17.75
C ALA A 106 30.87 1.10 19.21
N ALA A 107 29.69 0.52 19.44
CA ALA A 107 29.17 0.24 20.77
C ALA A 107 30.05 -0.78 21.53
N ALA A 108 30.51 -1.83 20.85
CA ALA A 108 31.42 -2.82 21.43
C ALA A 108 32.77 -2.18 21.82
N SER A 109 33.31 -1.30 20.96
CA SER A 109 34.53 -0.54 21.27
C SER A 109 34.36 0.35 22.51
N LYS A 110 33.25 1.11 22.59
CA LYS A 110 32.92 1.93 23.76
C LYS A 110 32.79 1.11 25.04
N ARG A 111 32.20 -0.10 24.98
CA ARG A 111 32.11 -1.00 26.14
C ARG A 111 33.47 -1.48 26.62
N ARG A 112 34.39 -1.78 25.69
CA ARG A 112 35.78 -2.16 26.05
C ARG A 112 36.51 -1.00 26.72
N GLN A 113 36.43 0.20 26.15
CA GLN A 113 37.01 1.41 26.77
C GLN A 113 36.43 1.68 28.16
N ALA A 114 35.10 1.57 28.32
CA ALA A 114 34.46 1.75 29.62
C ALA A 114 34.89 0.70 30.66
N ALA A 115 35.09 -0.55 30.25
CA ALA A 115 35.59 -1.62 31.12
C ALA A 115 37.06 -1.41 31.51
N GLU A 116 37.89 -0.89 30.60
CA GLU A 116 39.29 -0.50 30.89
C GLU A 116 39.38 0.70 31.85
N GLU A 117 38.47 1.66 31.74
CA GLU A 117 38.39 2.82 32.64
C GLU A 117 37.72 2.53 33.99
N GLU A 118 36.99 1.42 34.11
CA GLU A 118 36.25 1.03 35.31
C GLU A 118 37.10 0.92 36.58
N PRO A 119 38.30 0.27 36.59
CA PRO A 119 39.15 0.22 37.78
C PRO A 119 39.60 1.62 38.22
N TYR A 120 39.98 2.49 37.27
CA TYR A 120 40.40 3.85 37.57
C TYR A 120 39.26 4.71 38.12
N ARG A 121 38.04 4.54 37.59
CA ARG A 121 36.84 5.23 38.10
C ARG A 121 36.44 4.74 39.50
N ARG A 122 36.54 3.44 39.77
CA ARG A 122 36.28 2.86 41.10
C ARG A 122 37.27 3.41 42.11
N GLU A 123 38.56 3.40 41.80
CA GLU A 123 39.60 3.92 42.69
C GLU A 123 39.45 5.45 42.93
N ALA A 124 39.12 6.23 41.90
CA ALA A 124 38.83 7.65 42.05
C ALA A 124 37.59 7.90 42.93
N GLY A 125 36.54 7.08 42.81
CA GLY A 125 35.34 7.15 43.63
C GLY A 125 35.60 6.78 45.10
N GLU A 126 36.42 5.77 45.35
CA GLU A 126 36.86 5.37 46.70
C GLU A 126 37.71 6.46 47.35
N ARG A 127 38.65 7.07 46.61
CA ARG A 127 39.44 8.22 47.10
C ARG A 127 38.55 9.42 47.43
N LEU A 128 37.50 9.67 46.64
CA LEU A 128 36.56 10.74 46.90
C LEU A 128 35.71 10.47 48.16
N ARG A 129 35.25 9.22 48.34
CA ARG A 129 34.54 8.79 49.55
C ARG A 129 35.41 8.89 50.80
N ALA A 130 36.63 8.38 50.76
CA ALA A 130 37.59 8.50 51.87
C ALA A 130 37.86 9.97 52.24
N ARG A 131 37.89 10.87 51.25
CA ARG A 131 38.03 12.32 51.48
C ARG A 131 36.78 12.97 52.09
N GLN A 132 35.59 12.48 51.74
CA GLN A 132 34.33 12.94 52.34
C GLN A 132 34.19 12.45 53.79
N GLU A 133 34.59 11.21 54.06
CA GLU A 133 34.66 10.63 55.41
C GLU A 133 35.66 11.39 56.29
N ALA A 134 36.86 11.71 55.78
CA ALA A 134 37.86 12.51 56.49
C ALA A 134 37.41 13.97 56.77
N ASN A 135 36.49 14.51 55.97
CA ASN A 135 35.94 15.86 56.14
C ASN A 135 34.65 15.90 56.98
N GLY A 136 34.23 14.79 57.59
CA GLY A 136 33.11 14.76 58.54
C GLY A 136 31.72 14.97 57.94
N LEU A 137 31.55 14.78 56.63
CA LEU A 137 30.24 14.89 55.95
C LEU A 137 29.66 13.49 55.73
N ILE A 138 29.13 12.89 56.80
CA ILE A 138 28.23 11.73 56.70
C ILE A 138 26.80 12.29 56.67
N PRO A 139 25.97 12.02 55.63
CA PRO A 139 24.54 12.10 55.81
C PRO A 139 24.15 10.91 56.68
N GLU A 140 23.66 11.21 57.89
CA GLU A 140 23.06 10.22 58.76
C GLU A 140 22.06 9.37 57.97
N THR A 141 22.20 8.06 58.12
CA THR A 141 21.22 7.08 57.70
C THR A 141 19.95 7.31 58.52
N GLY A 142 19.13 8.24 58.04
CA GLY A 142 17.76 8.42 58.49
C GLY A 142 16.99 7.13 58.23
N THR A 143 16.72 6.41 59.29
CA THR A 143 15.79 5.28 59.37
C THR A 143 14.38 5.82 59.07
N THR A 144 14.05 6.06 57.81
CA THR A 144 12.67 6.27 57.39
C THR A 144 12.03 4.90 57.24
N THR A 145 11.15 4.57 58.19
CA THR A 145 10.15 3.52 58.13
C THR A 145 9.50 3.48 56.75
N ARG A 146 9.98 2.59 55.89
CA ARG A 146 9.33 2.27 54.62
C ARG A 146 8.13 1.39 54.94
N GLN A 147 6.96 2.02 55.04
CA GLN A 147 5.67 1.33 54.93
C GLN A 147 5.71 0.35 53.75
N PRO A 148 5.45 -0.95 53.96
CA PRO A 148 5.11 -1.87 52.89
C PRO A 148 3.59 -1.96 52.79
N THR A 149 3.03 -1.31 51.78
CA THR A 149 1.63 -1.51 51.36
C THR A 149 1.50 -1.16 49.87
N PRO A 150 0.58 -1.81 49.14
CA PRO A 150 0.85 -3.08 48.50
C PRO A 150 0.72 -3.00 46.97
N ALA A 151 1.07 -4.13 46.35
CA ALA A 151 0.58 -4.63 45.06
C ALA A 151 -0.34 -3.72 44.24
N ALA A 152 0.07 -3.52 42.98
CA ALA A 152 -0.81 -3.72 41.83
C ALA A 152 -2.30 -3.42 42.07
N GLU A 153 -2.64 -2.15 42.26
CA GLU A 153 -4.01 -1.72 42.06
C GLU A 153 -4.25 -1.68 40.55
N HIS A 154 -4.75 -2.80 40.04
CA HIS A 154 -5.82 -2.75 39.07
C HIS A 154 -6.85 -1.74 39.58
N ALA A 155 -6.71 -0.48 39.14
CA ALA A 155 -7.82 0.44 39.08
C ALA A 155 -8.83 -0.16 38.08
N ARG A 156 -9.63 -1.10 38.58
CA ARG A 156 -11.04 -1.22 38.21
C ARG A 156 -11.71 0.06 38.72
N ALA A 157 -11.37 1.18 38.09
CA ALA A 157 -12.22 2.34 38.10
C ALA A 157 -13.30 2.06 37.07
N ASN A 158 -14.54 2.21 37.50
CA ASN A 158 -15.75 2.00 36.75
C ASN A 158 -15.87 3.12 35.69
N ASP A 159 -14.97 3.18 34.71
CA ASP A 159 -15.01 4.17 33.64
C ASP A 159 -15.82 3.59 32.49
N GLN A 160 -17.10 3.96 32.42
CA GLN A 160 -17.76 4.04 31.14
C GLN A 160 -16.89 4.96 30.28
N ALA A 161 -15.97 4.39 29.48
CA ALA A 161 -15.21 5.17 28.53
C ALA A 161 -16.22 5.98 27.73
N THR A 162 -16.21 7.31 27.89
CA THR A 162 -17.10 8.21 27.19
C THR A 162 -16.67 8.21 25.74
N LEU A 163 -17.12 7.18 25.01
CA LEU A 163 -16.77 6.95 23.64
C LEU A 163 -17.31 8.10 22.81
N VAL A 164 -16.42 8.81 22.12
CA VAL A 164 -16.77 9.97 21.30
C VAL A 164 -16.93 9.53 19.85
N THR A 165 -18.11 9.76 19.31
CA THR A 165 -18.36 9.62 17.86
C THR A 165 -17.87 10.89 17.16
N LEU A 166 -17.10 10.73 16.09
CA LEU A 166 -16.66 11.85 15.27
C LEU A 166 -17.81 12.38 14.43
N ASP A 167 -17.95 13.70 14.35
CA ASP A 167 -18.89 14.39 13.45
C ASP A 167 -18.35 14.37 12.01
N LEU A 168 -18.45 13.20 11.38
CA LEU A 168 -17.98 12.96 10.01
C LEU A 168 -19.18 12.86 9.05
N PRO A 169 -19.06 13.37 7.82
CA PRO A 169 -20.06 13.12 6.79
C PRO A 169 -20.25 11.62 6.57
N TYR A 170 -21.50 11.18 6.62
CA TYR A 170 -21.84 9.77 6.41
C TYR A 170 -21.80 9.40 4.93
N TYR A 171 -21.00 8.39 4.60
CA TYR A 171 -20.93 7.80 3.27
C TYR A 171 -21.21 6.30 3.38
N PRO A 172 -22.14 5.76 2.58
CA PRO A 172 -22.49 4.36 2.66
C PRO A 172 -21.32 3.46 2.19
N PRO A 173 -21.16 2.26 2.77
CA PRO A 173 -20.29 1.23 2.21
C PRO A 173 -20.66 0.90 0.75
N PRO A 174 -19.70 0.61 -0.15
CA PRO A 174 -18.28 0.39 0.11
C PRO A 174 -17.43 1.67 0.02
N TYR A 175 -18.04 2.86 0.00
CA TYR A 175 -17.31 4.12 -0.15
C TYR A 175 -16.55 4.51 1.12
N VAL A 176 -17.12 4.40 2.31
CA VAL A 176 -16.36 4.45 3.57
C VAL A 176 -16.81 3.26 4.42
N SER A 177 -15.87 2.55 5.04
CA SER A 177 -16.25 1.41 5.88
C SER A 177 -16.95 1.88 7.16
N ALA A 178 -17.81 1.03 7.72
CA ALA A 178 -18.46 1.31 9.00
C ALA A 178 -17.46 1.55 10.15
N ARG A 179 -16.21 1.06 10.01
CA ARG A 179 -15.12 1.24 11.00
C ARG A 179 -14.71 2.70 11.16
N ALA A 180 -14.89 3.52 10.12
CA ALA A 180 -14.63 4.95 10.18
C ALA A 180 -15.55 5.67 11.18
N TYR A 181 -16.75 5.15 11.37
CA TYR A 181 -17.77 5.76 12.24
C TYR A 181 -17.81 5.13 13.63
N LEU A 182 -16.90 4.20 13.94
CA LEU A 182 -16.83 3.61 15.27
C LEU A 182 -16.38 4.67 16.28
N PRO A 183 -17.05 4.77 17.44
CA PRO A 183 -16.64 5.66 18.50
C PRO A 183 -15.20 5.37 18.94
N HIS A 184 -14.45 6.43 19.24
CA HIS A 184 -13.09 6.33 19.73
C HIS A 184 -13.01 6.81 21.18
N ASP A 185 -12.07 6.21 21.92
CA ASP A 185 -11.79 6.58 23.30
C ASP A 185 -10.82 7.78 23.33
N PRO A 186 -11.27 8.98 23.78
CA PRO A 186 -10.43 10.17 23.82
C PRO A 186 -9.37 10.13 24.92
N SER A 187 -9.48 9.21 25.88
CA SER A 187 -8.49 9.05 26.96
C SER A 187 -7.19 8.40 26.49
N LEU A 188 -7.24 7.68 25.36
CA LEU A 188 -6.08 7.00 24.80
C LEU A 188 -5.24 7.97 23.95
N PRO A 189 -3.91 8.00 24.09
CA PRO A 189 -3.05 8.86 23.28
C PRO A 189 -3.21 8.52 21.79
N PRO A 190 -3.10 9.48 20.86
CA PRO A 190 -3.19 9.20 19.43
C PRO A 190 -2.11 8.19 19.01
N VAL A 191 -2.47 7.26 18.12
CA VAL A 191 -1.52 6.28 17.57
C VAL A 191 -0.42 7.03 16.80
N LYS A 192 0.84 6.68 17.05
CA LYS A 192 2.00 7.25 16.36
C LYS A 192 2.55 6.30 15.31
N GLU A 193 3.30 6.86 14.37
CA GLU A 193 4.11 6.07 13.45
C GLU A 193 5.11 5.20 14.23
N GLY A 194 5.20 3.92 13.88
CA GLY A 194 6.02 2.93 14.55
C GLY A 194 5.34 2.20 15.71
N ASP A 195 4.18 2.68 16.19
CA ASP A 195 3.40 1.96 17.19
C ASP A 195 2.91 0.61 16.64
N ILE A 196 2.70 -0.36 17.53
CA ILE A 196 2.28 -1.70 17.16
C ILE A 196 0.76 -1.79 17.13
N CYS A 197 0.20 -2.26 16.01
CA CYS A 197 -1.20 -2.63 15.90
C CYS A 197 -1.50 -3.81 16.82
N LYS A 198 -2.46 -3.63 17.75
CA LYS A 198 -2.84 -4.68 18.70
C LYS A 198 -3.45 -5.92 18.01
N ALA A 199 -4.13 -5.73 16.89
CA ALA A 199 -4.83 -6.82 16.20
C ALA A 199 -3.89 -7.70 15.38
N THR A 200 -2.90 -7.11 14.70
CA THR A 200 -2.03 -7.83 13.75
C THR A 200 -0.59 -7.97 14.23
N GLY A 201 -0.18 -7.23 15.27
CA GLY A 201 1.21 -7.17 15.73
C GLY A 201 2.16 -6.43 14.78
N ALA A 202 1.66 -5.91 13.66
CA ALA A 202 2.44 -5.13 12.71
C ALA A 202 2.63 -3.69 13.19
N ARG A 203 3.72 -3.04 12.76
CA ARG A 203 3.94 -1.62 13.04
C ARG A 203 3.13 -0.75 12.07
N TRP A 204 2.62 0.37 12.56
CA TRP A 204 2.05 1.42 11.71
C TRP A 204 3.17 2.15 10.98
N GLU A 205 3.19 2.12 9.65
CA GLU A 205 4.28 2.69 8.86
C GLU A 205 3.98 4.11 8.37
N ILE A 206 2.73 4.56 8.38
CA ILE A 206 2.30 5.75 7.64
C ILE A 206 1.69 6.78 8.58
N GLY A 207 2.53 7.63 9.18
CA GLY A 207 2.09 8.71 10.06
C GLY A 207 1.31 8.22 11.29
N GLY A 208 0.82 9.18 12.07
CA GLY A 208 -0.04 8.93 13.23
C GLY A 208 -1.54 9.04 12.93
N ASP A 209 -2.34 8.98 13.99
CA ASP A 209 -3.75 9.38 13.96
C ASP A 209 -3.88 10.84 13.53
N LEU A 210 -4.81 11.11 12.61
CA LEU A 210 -5.11 12.47 12.15
C LEU A 210 -6.23 13.09 12.99
N PRO A 211 -6.07 14.31 13.52
CA PRO A 211 -7.11 14.98 14.27
C PRO A 211 -8.40 15.17 13.45
N GLY A 212 -9.54 14.77 14.01
CA GLY A 212 -10.85 14.86 13.36
C GLY A 212 -11.13 13.77 12.32
N TYR A 213 -10.30 12.72 12.27
CA TYR A 213 -10.50 11.54 11.41
C TYR A 213 -10.52 10.26 12.25
N PRO A 214 -11.03 9.15 11.69
CA PRO A 214 -11.07 7.87 12.39
C PRO A 214 -9.70 7.45 12.91
N SER A 215 -9.62 6.97 14.15
CA SER A 215 -8.36 6.45 14.70
C SER A 215 -7.96 5.13 14.02
N LYS A 216 -6.65 4.93 13.85
CA LYS A 216 -6.05 3.67 13.40
C LYS A 216 -6.45 2.48 14.28
N ARG A 217 -6.82 2.71 15.54
CA ARG A 217 -7.30 1.66 16.46
C ARG A 217 -8.57 0.97 15.98
N ASN A 218 -9.37 1.61 15.13
CA ASN A 218 -10.58 1.03 14.57
C ASN A 218 -10.31 0.03 13.43
N TYR A 219 -9.04 -0.13 13.04
CA TYR A 219 -8.62 -0.90 11.88
C TYR A 219 -7.59 -1.95 12.25
N GLU A 220 -7.68 -3.09 11.59
CA GLU A 220 -6.68 -4.16 11.69
C GLU A 220 -5.49 -3.89 10.77
N TYR A 221 -5.75 -3.29 9.60
CA TYR A 221 -4.78 -3.07 8.54
C TYR A 221 -4.67 -1.58 8.18
N GLU A 222 -3.44 -1.12 8.02
CA GLU A 222 -3.14 0.29 7.69
C GLU A 222 -3.72 0.71 6.34
N LYS A 223 -3.79 -0.23 5.38
CA LYS A 223 -4.38 0.03 4.07
C LYS A 223 -5.86 0.38 4.14
N ASP A 224 -6.60 -0.20 5.07
CA ASP A 224 -8.04 0.08 5.20
C ASP A 224 -8.26 1.45 5.83
N TRP A 225 -7.46 1.79 6.84
CA TRP A 225 -7.46 3.13 7.43
C TRP A 225 -7.14 4.19 6.37
N LEU A 226 -6.09 4.00 5.56
CA LEU A 226 -5.74 4.93 4.47
C LEU A 226 -6.84 5.08 3.42
N ARG A 227 -7.54 3.99 3.09
CA ARG A 227 -8.62 4.03 2.10
C ARG A 227 -9.75 4.92 2.58
N ASP A 228 -10.21 4.72 3.81
CA ASP A 228 -11.34 5.47 4.37
C ASP A 228 -10.95 6.93 4.67
N VAL A 229 -9.80 7.15 5.32
CA VAL A 229 -9.31 8.50 5.62
C VAL A 229 -8.97 9.27 4.34
N GLY A 230 -8.39 8.62 3.34
CA GLY A 230 -8.15 9.23 2.03
C GLY A 230 -9.43 9.74 1.38
N ARG A 231 -10.51 8.93 1.39
CA ARG A 231 -11.80 9.35 0.83
C ARG A 231 -12.44 10.48 1.62
N LEU A 232 -12.38 10.45 2.95
CA LEU A 232 -12.86 11.53 3.82
C LEU A 232 -12.07 12.84 3.58
N LEU A 233 -10.74 12.75 3.45
CA LEU A 233 -9.89 13.89 3.13
C LEU A 233 -10.26 14.51 1.78
N ARG A 234 -10.55 13.68 0.77
CA ARG A 234 -10.95 14.19 -0.55
C ARG A 234 -12.33 14.84 -0.52
N ALA A 235 -13.25 14.29 0.25
CA ALA A 235 -14.58 14.84 0.44
C ALA A 235 -14.54 16.21 1.15
N LYS A 236 -13.72 16.33 2.21
CA LYS A 236 -13.56 17.57 2.97
C LYS A 236 -12.76 18.63 2.23
N HIS A 237 -11.76 18.22 1.46
CA HIS A 237 -10.84 19.11 0.75
C HIS A 237 -10.94 18.93 -0.77
N PRO A 238 -11.66 19.81 -1.49
CA PRO A 238 -11.79 19.71 -2.94
C PRO A 238 -10.44 19.87 -3.67
N THR A 239 -9.51 20.62 -3.07
CA THR A 239 -8.13 20.80 -3.55
C THR A 239 -7.12 20.47 -2.44
N ASN A 240 -5.90 20.10 -2.82
CA ASN A 240 -4.84 19.83 -1.84
C ASN A 240 -4.38 21.11 -1.10
N LEU A 241 -4.82 22.30 -1.52
CA LEU A 241 -4.36 23.58 -0.94
C LEU A 241 -4.90 23.79 0.47
N THR A 242 -6.11 23.32 0.75
CA THR A 242 -6.77 23.48 2.06
C THR A 242 -6.39 22.40 3.07
N MET A 243 -5.55 21.43 2.68
CA MET A 243 -5.06 20.37 3.55
C MET A 243 -3.83 20.83 4.36
N THR A 244 -3.79 20.45 5.63
CA THR A 244 -2.61 20.54 6.48
C THR A 244 -1.47 19.66 5.97
N ARG A 245 -0.26 19.83 6.52
CA ARG A 245 0.92 19.04 6.10
C ARG A 245 0.72 17.54 6.34
N GLU A 246 0.12 17.18 7.46
CA GLU A 246 -0.13 15.79 7.84
C GLU A 246 -1.22 15.17 6.96
N GLU A 247 -2.30 15.92 6.70
CA GLU A 247 -3.36 15.52 5.77
C GLU A 247 -2.83 15.32 4.34
N LYS A 248 -1.94 16.19 3.86
CA LYS A 248 -1.26 16.04 2.56
C LYS A 248 -0.43 14.76 2.50
N TYR A 249 0.33 14.48 3.56
CA TYR A 249 1.16 13.28 3.63
C TYR A 249 0.31 12.01 3.56
N VAL A 250 -0.76 11.91 4.36
CA VAL A 250 -1.68 10.77 4.34
C VAL A 250 -2.41 10.66 3.00
N MET A 251 -2.88 11.77 2.42
CA MET A 251 -3.54 11.80 1.11
C MET A 251 -2.61 11.31 -0.02
N GLN A 252 -1.35 11.76 -0.03
CA GLN A 252 -0.36 11.33 -1.02
C GLN A 252 -0.04 9.83 -0.88
N THR A 253 0.12 9.34 0.34
CA THR A 253 0.37 7.92 0.58
C THR A 253 -0.84 7.06 0.25
N ALA A 254 -2.06 7.54 0.53
CA ALA A 254 -3.28 6.83 0.14
C ALA A 254 -3.37 6.72 -1.39
N LYS A 255 -3.08 7.79 -2.14
CA LYS A 255 -3.07 7.78 -3.62
C LYS A 255 -2.03 6.82 -4.20
N SER A 256 -0.87 6.68 -3.57
CA SER A 256 0.19 5.80 -4.07
C SER A 256 -0.01 4.32 -3.71
N ARG A 257 -0.61 4.03 -2.54
CA ARG A 257 -0.75 2.66 -2.02
C ARG A 257 -2.12 2.03 -2.25
N ILE A 258 -3.17 2.81 -2.54
CA ILE A 258 -4.54 2.30 -2.77
C ILE A 258 -4.91 2.49 -4.25
N PRO A 259 -4.96 1.40 -5.04
CA PRO A 259 -5.43 1.45 -6.43
C PRO A 259 -6.88 1.93 -6.49
N ASN A 260 -7.19 2.80 -7.45
CA ASN A 260 -8.54 3.33 -7.68
C ASN A 260 -9.19 3.93 -6.41
N LEU A 261 -8.41 4.69 -5.63
CA LEU A 261 -8.91 5.37 -4.43
C LEU A 261 -10.06 6.35 -4.76
N TYR A 262 -10.09 6.86 -6.00
CA TYR A 262 -11.11 7.72 -6.58
C TYR A 262 -11.54 7.19 -7.95
#